data_AF-A0A8T3N3C1-F1
#
_entry.id   AF-A0A8T3N3C1-F1
#
_cell.length_a   1.000
_cell.length_b   1.000
_cell.length_c   1.000
_cell.angle_alpha   90.00
_cell.angle_beta   90.00
_cell.angle_gamma   90.00
#
_symmetry.space_group_name_H-M   'P 1'
#
loop_
_entity.id
_entity.type
_entity.pdbx_description
1 polymer ?
#
loop_
_entity_poly.entity_id
_entity_poly.type
_entity_poly.pdbx_seq_one_letter_code
_entity_poly.pdbx_strand_id
1 'polypeptide(L)'
;VGTVQTAYAAAGSGGIAKMGDYVCAAKKGDLLTAFGGSGTEALTAAGVSGDELFAAMGVTFANVVVTQTAKSDTTATVTVTGDQTITLDKDKMRAIMKTVLTSQGKPTDDATLDLVMNAMGSQLTTTRKMNDTLQLVNEGGKWLICG
;
A
#
# COMPACT_ATOMS: atom_id res chain seq x y z
N VAL A 1 -8.55 -0.15 18.82
CA VAL A 1 -7.33 -0.99 18.82
C VAL A 1 -7.46 -2.21 17.91
N GLY A 2 -8.44 -3.11 18.15
CA GLY A 2 -8.60 -4.35 17.37
C GLY A 2 -8.68 -4.14 15.85
N THR A 3 -9.51 -3.21 15.37
CA THR A 3 -9.63 -2.88 13.94
C THR A 3 -8.31 -2.50 13.28
N VAL A 4 -7.45 -1.73 13.95
CA VAL A 4 -6.14 -1.34 13.42
C VAL A 4 -5.26 -2.56 13.25
N GLN A 5 -5.15 -3.40 14.29
CA GLN A 5 -4.38 -4.65 14.21
C GLN A 5 -4.92 -5.58 13.10
N THR A 6 -6.23 -5.69 12.96
CA THR A 6 -6.85 -6.48 11.88
C THR A 6 -6.55 -5.88 10.50
N ALA A 7 -6.57 -4.55 10.34
CA ALA A 7 -6.23 -3.89 9.08
C ALA A 7 -4.77 -4.16 8.67
N TYR A 8 -3.82 -4.05 9.59
CA TYR A 8 -2.41 -4.36 9.33
C TYR A 8 -2.19 -5.85 9.06
N ALA A 9 -2.86 -6.74 9.78
CA ALA A 9 -2.81 -8.18 9.51
C ALA A 9 -3.44 -8.53 8.14
N ALA A 10 -4.51 -7.86 7.76
CA ALA A 10 -5.17 -8.03 6.47
C ALA A 10 -4.27 -7.55 5.32
N ALA A 11 -3.58 -6.41 5.45
CA ALA A 11 -2.59 -5.99 4.47
C ALA A 11 -1.39 -6.94 4.39
N GLY A 12 -0.92 -7.47 5.53
CA GLY A 12 0.17 -8.43 5.57
C GLY A 12 -0.13 -9.78 4.90
N SER A 13 -1.40 -10.20 4.91
CA SER A 13 -1.83 -11.53 4.42
C SER A 13 -2.48 -11.52 3.03
N GLY A 14 -3.14 -10.43 2.65
CA GLY A 14 -3.88 -10.31 1.39
C GLY A 14 -3.54 -9.08 0.57
N GLY A 15 -2.44 -8.38 0.91
CA GLY A 15 -2.00 -7.18 0.23
C GLY A 15 -2.82 -5.93 0.58
N ILE A 16 -2.35 -4.78 0.11
CA ILE A 16 -2.93 -3.45 0.40
C ILE A 16 -4.41 -3.36 -0.01
N ALA A 17 -4.85 -4.14 -1.01
CA ALA A 17 -6.24 -4.23 -1.41
C ALA A 17 -7.19 -4.58 -0.25
N LYS A 18 -6.75 -5.43 0.69
CA LYS A 18 -7.53 -5.81 1.88
C LYS A 18 -7.62 -4.70 2.92
N MET A 19 -6.72 -3.72 2.93
CA MET A 19 -6.87 -2.51 3.75
C MET A 19 -8.04 -1.64 3.30
N GLY A 20 -8.46 -1.74 2.04
CA GLY A 20 -9.65 -1.07 1.51
C GLY A 20 -10.89 -1.28 2.37
N ASP A 21 -11.04 -2.46 2.96
CA ASP A 21 -12.20 -2.79 3.81
C ASP A 21 -12.15 -2.11 5.20
N TYR A 22 -11.00 -1.57 5.59
CA TYR A 22 -10.76 -0.97 6.90
C TYR A 22 -10.52 0.54 6.84
N VAL A 23 -10.45 1.13 5.64
CA VAL A 23 -10.34 2.58 5.47
C VAL A 23 -11.70 3.19 5.12
N CYS A 24 -11.87 4.45 5.48
CA CYS A 24 -13.05 5.22 5.12
C CYS A 24 -13.12 5.41 3.59
N ALA A 25 -14.32 5.53 3.04
CA ALA A 25 -14.52 5.65 1.59
C ALA A 25 -13.71 6.80 0.98
N ALA A 26 -13.63 7.93 1.70
CA ALA A 26 -12.84 9.11 1.30
C ALA A 26 -11.32 8.84 1.21
N LYS A 27 -10.82 7.81 1.88
CA LYS A 27 -9.39 7.45 1.94
C LYS A 27 -9.00 6.24 1.12
N LYS A 28 -9.97 5.56 0.50
CA LYS A 28 -9.69 4.45 -0.43
C LYS A 28 -8.81 4.86 -1.60
N GLY A 29 -9.01 6.08 -2.13
CA GLY A 29 -8.16 6.64 -3.19
C GLY A 29 -6.75 6.98 -2.71
N ASP A 30 -6.62 7.43 -1.46
CA ASP A 30 -5.34 7.84 -0.86
C ASP A 30 -4.43 6.66 -0.52
N LEU A 31 -4.97 5.43 -0.40
CA LEU A 31 -4.16 4.22 -0.18
C LEU A 31 -3.08 4.05 -1.25
N LEU A 32 -3.42 4.28 -2.53
CA LEU A 32 -2.47 4.19 -3.63
C LEU A 32 -1.30 5.18 -3.45
N THR A 33 -1.62 6.40 -3.05
CA THR A 33 -0.62 7.46 -2.79
C THR A 33 0.25 7.12 -1.58
N ALA A 34 -0.36 6.65 -0.49
CA ALA A 34 0.33 6.35 0.77
C ALA A 34 1.37 5.22 0.64
N PHE A 35 1.14 4.25 -0.25
CA PHE A 35 2.06 3.14 -0.51
C PHE A 35 3.09 3.42 -1.61
N GLY A 36 3.31 4.69 -1.98
CA GLY A 36 4.36 5.12 -2.91
C GLY A 36 3.87 5.53 -4.30
N GLY A 37 2.58 5.80 -4.45
CA GLY A 37 1.91 6.09 -5.72
C GLY A 37 2.17 7.46 -6.34
N SER A 38 3.37 8.05 -6.24
CA SER A 38 3.70 9.29 -6.97
C SER A 38 3.89 9.07 -8.49
N GLY A 39 3.28 8.02 -9.06
CA GLY A 39 3.31 7.65 -10.48
C GLY A 39 2.08 6.87 -10.95
N THR A 40 1.00 6.82 -10.16
CA THR A 40 -0.23 6.07 -10.48
C THR A 40 -0.99 6.65 -11.67
N GLU A 41 -0.84 7.94 -11.94
CA GLU A 41 -1.43 8.60 -13.12
C GLU A 41 -0.85 8.05 -14.42
N ALA A 42 0.49 7.87 -14.48
CA ALA A 42 1.16 7.27 -15.63
C ALA A 42 0.81 5.78 -15.78
N LEU A 43 0.63 5.06 -14.67
CA LEU A 43 0.18 3.67 -14.66
C LEU A 43 -1.27 3.54 -15.18
N THR A 44 -2.15 4.40 -14.69
CA THR A 44 -3.56 4.44 -15.12
C THR A 44 -3.68 4.82 -16.60
N ALA A 45 -2.90 5.81 -17.05
CA ALA A 45 -2.82 6.19 -18.45
C ALA A 45 -2.28 5.07 -19.35
N ALA A 46 -1.42 4.19 -18.80
CA ALA A 46 -0.94 3.00 -19.47
C ALA A 46 -1.91 1.81 -19.40
N GLY A 47 -3.09 1.97 -18.80
CA GLY A 47 -4.09 0.92 -18.65
C GLY A 47 -3.83 -0.07 -17.52
N VAL A 48 -2.87 0.22 -16.64
CA VAL A 48 -2.59 -0.59 -15.44
C VAL A 48 -3.52 -0.15 -14.32
N SER A 49 -4.33 -1.08 -13.81
CA SER A 49 -5.21 -0.81 -12.68
C SER A 49 -4.46 -0.75 -11.35
N GLY A 50 -5.01 -0.01 -10.38
CA GLY A 50 -4.47 0.00 -9.02
C GLY A 50 -4.47 -1.40 -8.38
N ASP A 51 -5.46 -2.24 -8.71
CA ASP A 51 -5.55 -3.61 -8.19
C ASP A 51 -4.43 -4.50 -8.72
N GLU A 52 -4.06 -4.37 -9.99
CA GLU A 52 -2.90 -5.09 -10.56
C GLU A 52 -1.59 -4.66 -9.91
N LEU A 53 -1.42 -3.34 -9.68
CA LEU A 53 -0.27 -2.81 -8.95
C LEU A 53 -0.20 -3.38 -7.53
N PHE A 54 -1.30 -3.36 -6.80
CA PHE A 54 -1.36 -3.90 -5.44
C PHE A 54 -1.15 -5.41 -5.40
N ALA A 55 -1.62 -6.15 -6.40
CA ALA A 55 -1.38 -7.59 -6.50
C ALA A 55 0.10 -7.93 -6.78
N ALA A 56 0.86 -6.98 -7.31
CA ALA A 56 2.30 -7.06 -7.54
C ALA A 56 3.16 -6.53 -6.37
N MET A 57 2.52 -5.94 -5.35
CA MET A 57 3.17 -5.42 -4.16
C MET A 57 2.83 -6.27 -2.93
N GLY A 58 3.85 -6.75 -2.24
CA GLY A 58 3.72 -7.28 -0.90
C GLY A 58 4.03 -6.19 0.14
N VAL A 59 3.36 -6.24 1.28
CA VAL A 59 3.76 -5.44 2.44
C VAL A 59 3.80 -6.38 3.63
N THR A 60 4.92 -6.40 4.34
CA THR A 60 5.04 -7.09 5.61
C THR A 60 5.21 -6.06 6.71
N PHE A 61 4.61 -6.37 7.86
CA PHE A 61 4.74 -5.56 9.06
C PHE A 61 5.32 -6.42 10.17
N ALA A 62 6.38 -5.92 10.81
CA ALA A 62 7.00 -6.55 11.97
C ALA A 62 6.98 -5.59 13.15
N ASN A 63 7.04 -6.13 14.37
CA ASN A 63 7.11 -5.33 15.61
C ASN A 63 6.00 -4.28 15.75
N VAL A 64 4.80 -4.57 15.23
CA VAL A 64 3.69 -3.61 15.25
C VAL A 64 3.17 -3.43 16.67
N VAL A 65 3.26 -2.21 17.18
CA VAL A 65 2.68 -1.78 18.45
C VAL A 65 1.58 -0.77 18.16
N VAL A 66 0.41 -1.01 18.75
CA VAL A 66 -0.78 -0.17 18.57
C VAL A 66 -1.17 0.42 19.91
N THR A 67 -1.04 1.73 20.06
CA THR A 67 -1.37 2.46 21.28
C THR A 67 -2.55 3.39 21.02
N GLN A 68 -3.68 3.16 21.71
CA GLN A 68 -4.80 4.09 21.67
C GLN A 68 -4.48 5.29 22.54
N THR A 69 -4.44 6.48 21.94
CA THR A 69 -4.09 7.73 22.62
C THR A 69 -5.34 8.54 22.98
N ALA A 70 -6.43 8.40 22.21
CA ALA A 70 -7.72 9.00 22.53
C ALA A 70 -8.88 8.14 22.00
N LYS A 71 -10.03 8.17 22.67
CA LYS A 71 -11.25 7.52 22.20
C LYS A 71 -12.49 8.25 22.72
N SER A 72 -13.45 8.43 21.82
CA SER A 72 -14.83 8.82 22.08
C SER A 72 -15.77 7.71 21.58
N ASP A 73 -17.08 7.95 21.61
CA ASP A 73 -18.07 7.01 21.09
C ASP A 73 -17.99 6.87 19.55
N THR A 74 -17.59 7.93 18.86
CA THR A 74 -17.60 8.02 17.40
C THR A 74 -16.22 8.15 16.76
N THR A 75 -15.20 8.51 17.54
CA THR A 75 -13.82 8.72 17.04
C THR A 75 -12.78 8.08 17.94
N ALA A 76 -11.64 7.69 17.38
CA ALA A 76 -10.48 7.25 18.16
C ALA A 76 -9.19 7.68 17.47
N THR A 77 -8.18 7.97 18.28
CA THR A 77 -6.81 8.25 17.81
C THR A 77 -5.92 7.12 18.29
N VAL A 78 -5.16 6.57 17.34
CA VAL A 78 -4.29 5.43 17.59
C VAL A 78 -2.93 5.70 16.99
N THR A 79 -1.89 5.61 17.79
CA THR A 79 -0.51 5.63 17.31
C THR A 79 -0.06 4.20 17.01
N VAL A 80 0.52 4.01 15.83
CA VAL A 80 1.06 2.73 15.37
C VAL A 80 2.55 2.90 15.13
N THR A 81 3.35 2.09 15.81
CA THR A 81 4.78 1.97 15.54
C THR A 81 5.10 0.57 15.06
N GLY A 82 6.14 0.44 14.26
CA GLY A 82 6.60 -0.87 13.78
C GLY A 82 7.58 -0.76 12.64
N ASP A 83 7.90 -1.89 12.04
CA ASP A 83 8.73 -2.00 10.86
C ASP A 83 7.86 -2.40 9.68
N GLN A 84 7.90 -1.63 8.61
CA GLN A 84 7.23 -1.91 7.35
C GLN A 84 8.26 -2.31 6.30
N THR A 85 8.05 -3.42 5.62
CA THR A 85 8.85 -3.80 4.45
C THR A 85 7.92 -3.97 3.26
N ILE A 86 8.19 -3.25 2.18
CA ILE A 86 7.48 -3.43 0.92
C ILE A 86 8.28 -4.45 0.09
N THR A 87 7.61 -5.39 -0.54
CA THR A 87 8.24 -6.32 -1.48
C THR A 87 7.55 -6.21 -2.83
N LEU A 88 8.26 -6.55 -3.90
CA LEU A 88 7.71 -6.58 -5.25
C LEU A 88 7.73 -8.02 -5.75
N ASP A 89 6.59 -8.48 -6.24
CA ASP A 89 6.49 -9.67 -7.07
C ASP A 89 7.12 -9.31 -8.42
N LYS A 90 8.34 -9.83 -8.65
CA LYS A 90 9.13 -9.45 -9.82
C LYS A 90 8.41 -9.80 -11.12
N ASP A 91 7.71 -10.91 -11.18
CA ASP A 91 7.06 -11.38 -12.41
C ASP A 91 5.85 -10.52 -12.75
N LYS A 92 5.00 -10.23 -11.76
CA LYS A 92 3.85 -9.34 -11.94
C LYS A 92 4.28 -7.91 -12.24
N MET A 93 5.29 -7.41 -11.54
CA MET A 93 5.78 -6.06 -11.77
C MET A 93 6.45 -5.93 -13.14
N ARG A 94 7.15 -6.96 -13.62
CA ARG A 94 7.71 -7.00 -14.97
C ARG A 94 6.63 -6.92 -16.04
N ALA A 95 5.49 -7.59 -15.85
CA ALA A 95 4.33 -7.49 -16.75
C ALA A 95 3.71 -6.08 -16.76
N ILE A 96 3.57 -5.46 -15.59
CA ILE A 96 3.13 -4.07 -15.45
C ILE A 96 4.08 -3.12 -16.18
N MET A 97 5.39 -3.22 -15.91
CA MET A 97 6.40 -2.37 -16.53
C MET A 97 6.46 -2.54 -18.05
N LYS A 98 6.28 -3.76 -18.56
CA LYS A 98 6.18 -4.00 -20.00
C LYS A 98 5.00 -3.25 -20.62
N THR A 99 3.84 -3.26 -19.96
CA THR A 99 2.65 -2.53 -20.41
C THR A 99 2.91 -1.03 -20.45
N VAL A 100 3.49 -0.50 -19.38
CA VAL A 100 3.87 0.92 -19.26
C VAL A 100 4.86 1.34 -20.34
N LEU A 101 5.97 0.60 -20.51
CA LEU A 101 6.98 0.94 -21.51
C LEU A 101 6.44 0.83 -22.94
N THR A 102 5.60 -0.17 -23.24
CA THR A 102 4.92 -0.30 -24.54
C THR A 102 4.02 0.90 -24.81
N SER A 103 3.24 1.34 -23.82
CA SER A 103 2.37 2.52 -23.96
C SER A 103 3.15 3.81 -24.23
N GLN A 104 4.40 3.88 -23.75
CA GLN A 104 5.31 5.01 -23.96
C GLN A 104 6.16 4.89 -25.23
N GLY A 105 5.96 3.84 -26.04
CA GLY A 105 6.78 3.57 -27.22
C GLY A 105 8.25 3.26 -26.90
N LYS A 106 8.53 2.79 -25.68
CA LYS A 106 9.88 2.44 -25.22
C LYS A 106 10.19 0.96 -25.47
N PRO A 107 11.47 0.58 -25.59
CA PRO A 107 11.88 -0.82 -25.67
C PRO A 107 11.41 -1.61 -24.45
N THR A 108 10.98 -2.85 -24.68
CA THR A 108 10.53 -3.79 -23.63
C THR A 108 11.29 -5.11 -23.70
N ASP A 109 12.52 -5.09 -24.21
CA ASP A 109 13.41 -6.23 -24.15
C ASP A 109 13.80 -6.53 -22.69
N ASP A 110 14.24 -7.77 -22.44
CA ASP A 110 14.53 -8.25 -21.09
C ASP A 110 15.60 -7.40 -20.37
N ALA A 111 16.61 -6.92 -21.09
CA ALA A 111 17.68 -6.12 -20.51
C ALA A 111 17.15 -4.75 -20.03
N THR A 112 16.29 -4.10 -20.82
CA THR A 112 15.61 -2.86 -20.42
C THR A 112 14.71 -3.08 -19.21
N LEU A 113 13.91 -4.14 -19.21
CA LEU A 113 13.02 -4.46 -18.08
C LEU A 113 13.80 -4.77 -16.80
N ASP A 114 14.89 -5.54 -16.90
CA ASP A 114 15.71 -5.90 -15.75
C ASP A 114 16.42 -4.68 -15.15
N LEU A 115 16.89 -3.76 -15.99
CA LEU A 115 17.49 -2.51 -15.53
C LEU A 115 16.49 -1.69 -14.68
N VAL A 116 15.26 -1.54 -15.17
CA VAL A 116 14.21 -0.80 -14.46
C VAL A 116 13.80 -1.52 -13.17
N MET A 117 13.63 -2.84 -13.24
CA MET A 117 13.26 -3.67 -12.08
C MET A 117 14.33 -3.64 -10.98
N ASN A 118 15.62 -3.65 -11.35
CA ASN A 118 16.72 -3.57 -10.39
C ASN A 118 16.78 -2.19 -9.71
N ALA A 119 16.56 -1.12 -10.48
CA ALA A 119 16.48 0.23 -9.92
C ALA A 119 15.33 0.35 -8.90
N MET A 120 14.13 -0.11 -9.27
CA MET A 120 12.95 -0.06 -8.40
C MET A 120 13.07 -0.95 -7.16
N GLY A 121 13.56 -2.18 -7.33
CA GLY A 121 13.70 -3.14 -6.24
C GLY A 121 14.55 -2.59 -5.09
N SER A 122 15.68 -1.96 -5.41
CA SER A 122 16.61 -1.42 -4.40
C SER A 122 15.98 -0.36 -3.48
N GLN A 123 15.06 0.44 -4.01
CA GLN A 123 14.43 1.55 -3.28
C GLN A 123 13.20 1.09 -2.48
N LEU A 124 12.47 0.11 -3.00
CA LEU A 124 11.19 -0.33 -2.45
C LEU A 124 11.35 -1.46 -1.43
N THR A 125 12.38 -2.31 -1.54
CA THR A 125 12.56 -3.45 -0.61
C THR A 125 13.24 -3.12 0.71
N THR A 126 13.35 -1.83 1.05
CA THR A 126 13.95 -1.41 2.32
C THR A 126 12.93 -1.42 3.44
N THR A 127 13.29 -2.02 4.58
CA THR A 127 12.51 -1.91 5.81
C THR A 127 12.56 -0.47 6.31
N ARG A 128 11.40 0.11 6.59
CA ARG A 128 11.25 1.47 7.11
C ARG A 128 10.56 1.40 8.46
N LYS A 129 11.03 2.23 9.41
CA LYS A 129 10.31 2.43 10.66
C LYS A 129 9.06 3.25 10.42
N MET A 130 7.94 2.72 10.86
CA MET A 130 6.64 3.35 10.91
C MET A 130 6.43 3.98 12.30
N ASN A 131 5.91 5.19 12.31
CA ASN A 131 5.39 5.87 13.50
C ASN A 131 4.27 6.81 13.07
N ASP A 132 3.10 6.23 12.83
CA ASP A 132 1.95 6.94 12.29
C ASP A 132 0.89 7.12 13.37
N THR A 133 0.22 8.26 13.34
CA THR A 133 -0.97 8.50 14.16
C THR A 133 -2.19 8.45 13.26
N LEU A 134 -3.01 7.42 13.47
CA LEU A 134 -4.20 7.13 12.70
C LEU A 134 -5.43 7.67 13.41
N GLN A 135 -6.32 8.30 12.65
CA GLN A 135 -7.65 8.64 13.11
C GLN A 135 -8.64 7.57 12.66
N LEU A 136 -9.46 7.10 13.59
CA LEU A 136 -10.55 6.19 13.34
C LEU A 136 -11.90 6.84 13.57
N VAL A 137 -12.86 6.46 12.76
CA VAL A 137 -14.27 6.84 12.91
C VAL A 137 -15.11 5.58 13.02
N ASN A 138 -16.11 5.59 13.90
CA ASN A 138 -17.10 4.53 14.03
C ASN A 138 -18.29 4.83 13.12
N GLU A 139 -18.37 4.15 11.98
CA GLU A 139 -19.48 4.23 11.04
C GLU A 139 -20.34 2.97 11.16
N GLY A 140 -21.55 3.11 11.72
CA GLY A 140 -22.51 2.00 11.81
C GLY A 140 -22.04 0.82 12.65
N GLY A 141 -21.25 1.06 13.71
CA GLY A 141 -20.68 0.00 14.56
C GLY A 141 -19.35 -0.55 14.07
N LYS A 142 -18.85 -0.09 12.91
CA LYS A 142 -17.56 -0.46 12.35
C LYS A 142 -16.58 0.69 12.48
N TRP A 143 -15.46 0.43 13.13
CA TRP A 143 -14.34 1.38 13.13
C TRP A 143 -13.62 1.32 11.78
N LEU A 144 -13.30 2.48 11.22
CA LEU A 144 -12.61 2.65 9.95
C LEU A 144 -11.48 3.68 10.11
N ILE A 145 -10.37 3.49 9.40
CA ILE A 145 -9.21 4.40 9.36
C ILE A 145 -9.53 5.52 8.37
N CYS A 146 -9.64 6.75 8.89
CA CYS A 146 -10.07 7.95 8.17
C CYS A 146 -8.98 9.02 8.03
N GLY A 147 -7.90 8.94 8.83
CA GLY A 147 -6.84 9.94 8.86
C GLY A 147 -5.50 9.32 9.17
#